data_AF-A0A2U3W0F1-F1
#
_entry.id   AF-A0A2U3W0F1-F1
#
_cell.length_a   1.000
_cell.length_b   1.000
_cell.length_c   1.000
_cell.angle_alpha   90.00
_cell.angle_beta   90.00
_cell.angle_gamma   90.00
#
_symmetry.space_group_name_H-M   'P 1'
#
loop_
_entity.id
_entity.type
_entity.pdbx_description
1 polymer ?
#
loop_
_entity_poly.entity_id
_entity_poly.type
_entity_poly.pdbx_seq_one_letter_code
_entity_poly.pdbx_strand_id
1 'polypeptide(L)'
;MSHNLDAARSFLEQLEARGGRERAILAGEFSDIQALSAAWKTERVCSTEAGSMPGNVRKNRYKDVLPYDQTRVILSLLQEEGHGDYINGNFIRGTDGSQAYIATQGPLPHTLLDFWRLVWEFGVKVILMACREMENGRKKCERYWAQEQEPLQIGLFCITLTRETWLNADIMLRTLQVTFQKECRSVYQLQYMSWPDRGVPSNPKHVLTIVEEARRLQGSGSSPLCVHCSAGCGRTGVLCTVDYVRQLLLTQMIPPNFSLFNVVLEMRKQRPAAVQTEEQYRFLYHTVAQMFFSALQNTSPVYQNFKENCAPIYDDALSFQTFQTLPTTPRPPGEVLRSISVPGPPALAMADTYAVVQKRGAPAGTGAGARGRGAEEAPLYSQVTPRAQRPPAHAEDARGLLPRRVPADQSPAGPDAYEDVVDGAQNGGLGFNLRIGRPKGPRDPPAEWTHV
;
A
#
# COMPACT_ATOMS: atom_id res chain seq x y z
N MET A 1 -25.85 -12.93 -23.01
CA MET A 1 -26.09 -12.39 -21.66
C MET A 1 -26.34 -13.46 -20.59
N SER A 2 -26.86 -14.66 -20.90
CA SER A 2 -27.20 -15.68 -19.88
C SER A 2 -25.99 -16.39 -19.25
N HIS A 3 -25.01 -16.82 -20.06
CA HIS A 3 -23.92 -17.70 -19.58
C HIS A 3 -23.03 -17.14 -18.46
N ASN A 4 -22.83 -15.82 -18.38
CA ASN A 4 -21.97 -15.24 -17.33
C ASN A 4 -22.66 -15.21 -15.96
N LEU A 5 -23.95 -14.84 -15.97
CA LEU A 5 -24.77 -14.89 -14.76
C LEU A 5 -24.99 -16.32 -14.28
N ASP A 6 -24.92 -17.31 -15.19
CA ASP A 6 -24.96 -18.72 -14.80
C ASP A 6 -23.73 -19.12 -13.98
N ALA A 7 -22.53 -18.62 -14.29
CA ALA A 7 -21.34 -18.85 -13.47
C ALA A 7 -21.43 -18.18 -12.09
N ALA A 8 -21.92 -16.94 -12.04
CA ALA A 8 -22.20 -16.24 -10.79
C ALA A 8 -23.25 -16.96 -9.93
N ARG A 9 -24.31 -17.49 -10.57
CA ARG A 9 -25.34 -18.32 -9.92
C ARG A 9 -24.75 -19.62 -9.39
N SER A 10 -23.96 -20.33 -10.21
CA SER A 10 -23.33 -21.57 -9.81
C SER A 10 -22.41 -21.39 -8.60
N PHE A 11 -21.67 -20.27 -8.53
CA PHE A 11 -20.87 -19.94 -7.34
C PHE A 11 -21.73 -19.78 -6.08
N LEU A 12 -22.88 -19.12 -6.17
CA LEU A 12 -23.80 -18.95 -5.04
C LEU A 12 -24.44 -20.28 -4.62
N GLU A 13 -24.87 -21.11 -5.58
CA GLU A 13 -25.42 -22.45 -5.33
C GLU A 13 -24.38 -23.36 -4.64
N GLN A 14 -23.12 -23.30 -5.07
CA GLN A 14 -22.02 -24.02 -4.42
C GLN A 14 -21.77 -23.54 -2.99
N LEU A 15 -21.93 -22.24 -2.72
CA LEU A 15 -21.78 -21.69 -1.38
C LEU A 15 -22.94 -22.13 -0.47
N GLU A 16 -24.18 -22.04 -0.95
CA GLU A 16 -25.37 -22.52 -0.24
C GLU A 16 -25.31 -24.03 0.06
N ALA A 17 -24.83 -24.83 -0.89
CA ALA A 17 -24.66 -26.28 -0.72
C ALA A 17 -23.67 -26.66 0.40
N ARG A 18 -22.79 -25.73 0.83
CA ARG A 18 -21.89 -25.95 1.97
C ARG A 18 -22.65 -25.94 3.31
N GLY A 19 -23.78 -25.24 3.39
CA GLY A 19 -24.61 -25.11 4.59
C GLY A 19 -23.81 -24.75 5.83
N GLY A 20 -24.12 -25.38 6.97
CA GLY A 20 -23.41 -25.13 8.25
C GLY A 20 -21.92 -25.52 8.28
N ARG A 21 -21.38 -26.13 7.22
CA ARG A 21 -19.96 -26.49 7.11
C ARG A 21 -19.10 -25.42 6.44
N GLU A 22 -19.71 -24.35 5.92
CA GLU A 22 -19.00 -23.27 5.22
C GLU A 22 -17.79 -22.77 6.01
N ARG A 23 -17.98 -22.46 7.30
CA ARG A 23 -16.91 -21.94 8.18
C ARG A 23 -15.68 -22.85 8.21
N ALA A 24 -15.89 -24.16 8.33
CA ALA A 24 -14.82 -25.15 8.39
C ALA A 24 -14.14 -25.35 7.02
N ILE A 25 -14.94 -25.37 5.94
CA ILE A 25 -14.43 -25.49 4.57
C ILE A 25 -13.53 -24.28 4.24
N LEU A 26 -13.98 -23.07 4.53
CA LEU A 26 -13.21 -21.84 4.28
C LEU A 26 -11.93 -21.76 5.13
N ALA A 27 -11.94 -22.32 6.34
CA ALA A 27 -10.74 -22.44 7.16
C ALA A 27 -9.73 -23.41 6.52
N GLY A 28 -10.20 -24.56 6.03
CA GLY A 28 -9.39 -25.53 5.29
C GLY A 28 -8.78 -24.93 4.03
N GLU A 29 -9.60 -24.31 3.18
CA GLU A 29 -9.15 -23.60 1.98
C GLU A 29 -8.08 -22.55 2.30
N PHE A 30 -8.28 -21.74 3.36
CA PHE A 30 -7.29 -20.73 3.72
C PHE A 30 -5.97 -21.34 4.24
N SER A 31 -6.05 -22.43 5.00
CA SER A 31 -4.89 -23.21 5.43
C SER A 31 -4.12 -23.75 4.22
N ASP A 32 -4.82 -24.25 3.20
CA ASP A 32 -4.21 -24.73 1.95
C ASP A 32 -3.51 -23.59 1.19
N ILE A 33 -4.14 -22.41 1.10
CA ILE A 33 -3.51 -21.20 0.52
C ILE A 33 -2.21 -20.87 1.27
N GLN A 34 -2.20 -20.94 2.61
CA GLN A 34 -1.00 -20.70 3.41
C GLN A 34 0.09 -21.74 3.14
N ALA A 35 -0.27 -23.03 3.09
CA ALA A 35 0.67 -24.12 2.81
C ALA A 35 1.30 -23.98 1.42
N LEU A 36 0.50 -23.72 0.39
CA LEU A 36 0.97 -23.50 -0.99
C LEU A 36 1.88 -22.27 -1.08
N SER A 37 1.50 -21.17 -0.42
CA SER A 37 2.31 -19.94 -0.40
C SER A 37 3.66 -20.15 0.29
N ALA A 38 3.72 -21.02 1.30
CA ALA A 38 4.96 -21.38 1.97
C ALA A 38 5.85 -22.26 1.07
N ALA A 39 5.26 -23.22 0.36
CA ALA A 39 5.96 -24.09 -0.58
C ALA A 39 6.69 -23.30 -1.68
N TRP A 40 6.06 -22.27 -2.26
CA TRP A 40 6.71 -21.44 -3.30
C TRP A 40 7.94 -20.68 -2.79
N LYS A 41 7.95 -20.31 -1.51
CA LYS A 41 9.12 -19.68 -0.89
C LYS A 41 10.26 -20.68 -0.73
N THR A 42 9.95 -21.92 -0.32
CA THR A 42 10.97 -22.98 -0.15
C THR A 42 11.51 -23.48 -1.48
N GLU A 43 10.67 -23.55 -2.51
CA GLU A 43 11.04 -23.96 -3.86
C GLU A 43 11.72 -22.86 -4.69
N ARG A 44 11.96 -21.67 -4.09
CA ARG A 44 12.52 -20.47 -4.75
C ARG A 44 11.76 -20.00 -5.99
N VAL A 45 10.46 -20.32 -6.07
CA VAL A 45 9.57 -19.80 -7.11
C VAL A 45 9.35 -18.30 -6.94
N CYS A 46 9.35 -17.82 -5.68
CA CYS A 46 9.23 -16.41 -5.34
C CYS A 46 10.41 -15.97 -4.44
N SER A 47 11.39 -15.29 -5.02
CA SER A 47 12.58 -14.78 -4.32
C SER A 47 12.37 -13.36 -3.78
N THR A 48 13.17 -12.95 -2.78
CA THR A 48 13.10 -11.60 -2.16
C THR A 48 14.49 -10.98 -1.99
N GLU A 49 15.38 -11.22 -2.96
CA GLU A 49 16.80 -10.82 -2.92
C GLU A 49 16.94 -9.30 -2.89
N ALA A 50 16.25 -8.58 -3.75
CA ALA A 50 16.36 -7.12 -3.83
C ALA A 50 15.93 -6.44 -2.52
N GLY A 51 14.86 -6.96 -1.89
CA GLY A 51 14.40 -6.46 -0.59
C GLY A 51 15.31 -6.78 0.59
N SER A 52 16.16 -7.80 0.44
CA SER A 52 17.12 -8.25 1.46
C SER A 52 18.48 -7.55 1.34
N MET A 53 18.72 -6.81 0.25
CA MET A 53 19.98 -6.08 0.05
C MET A 53 20.23 -5.07 1.18
N PRO A 54 21.47 -4.95 1.71
CA PRO A 54 21.77 -4.06 2.84
C PRO A 54 21.29 -2.61 2.68
N GLY A 55 21.34 -2.05 1.45
CA GLY A 55 20.84 -0.70 1.16
C GLY A 55 19.31 -0.55 1.21
N ASN A 56 18.58 -1.65 1.05
CA ASN A 56 17.12 -1.70 0.93
C ASN A 56 16.41 -2.16 2.22
N VAL A 57 17.10 -2.88 3.11
CA VAL A 57 16.50 -3.39 4.36
C VAL A 57 15.81 -2.28 5.16
N ARG A 58 16.41 -1.08 5.23
CA ARG A 58 15.82 0.07 5.94
C ARG A 58 14.55 0.61 5.29
N LYS A 59 14.30 0.33 4.00
CA LYS A 59 13.12 0.77 3.26
C LYS A 59 11.90 -0.13 3.49
N ASN A 60 12.07 -1.25 4.22
CA ASN A 60 10.99 -2.17 4.55
C ASN A 60 10.39 -1.82 5.91
N ARG A 61 9.07 -1.55 5.97
CA ARG A 61 8.37 -1.28 7.23
C ARG A 61 8.36 -2.48 8.16
N TYR A 62 8.28 -3.68 7.59
CA TYR A 62 8.28 -4.95 8.31
C TYR A 62 9.36 -5.87 7.72
N LYS A 63 10.16 -6.48 8.60
CA LYS A 63 11.31 -7.33 8.19
C LYS A 63 10.88 -8.60 7.46
N ASP A 64 9.70 -9.10 7.79
CA ASP A 64 9.09 -10.33 7.26
C ASP A 64 8.21 -10.09 6.01
N VAL A 65 8.09 -8.83 5.56
CA VAL A 65 7.31 -8.46 4.38
C VAL A 65 8.25 -7.83 3.36
N LEU A 66 8.78 -8.65 2.46
CA LEU A 66 9.66 -8.23 1.37
C LEU A 66 8.97 -8.50 0.03
N PRO A 67 9.04 -7.59 -0.95
CA PRO A 67 8.42 -7.79 -2.25
C PRO A 67 9.10 -8.96 -2.99
N TYR A 68 8.32 -9.73 -3.73
CA TYR A 68 8.88 -10.75 -4.62
C TYR A 68 9.63 -10.10 -5.78
N ASP A 69 10.83 -10.58 -6.11
CA ASP A 69 11.66 -9.97 -7.16
C ASP A 69 11.00 -10.05 -8.54
N GLN A 70 10.22 -11.11 -8.79
CA GLN A 70 9.56 -11.41 -10.06
C GLN A 70 8.53 -10.35 -10.45
N THR A 71 7.93 -9.67 -9.46
CA THR A 71 6.82 -8.74 -9.66
C THR A 71 7.03 -7.41 -8.93
N ARG A 72 8.21 -7.18 -8.34
CA ARG A 72 8.48 -5.93 -7.62
C ARG A 72 8.35 -4.74 -8.55
N VAL A 73 7.94 -3.61 -7.99
CA VAL A 73 8.03 -2.33 -8.69
C VAL A 73 9.51 -1.93 -8.77
N ILE A 74 9.93 -1.51 -9.97
CA ILE A 74 11.28 -1.02 -10.25
C ILE A 74 11.15 0.45 -10.60
N LEU A 75 11.78 1.33 -9.81
CA LEU A 75 11.75 2.77 -10.05
C LEU A 75 12.92 3.19 -10.93
N SER A 76 12.63 3.87 -12.03
CA SER A 76 13.62 4.50 -12.91
C SER A 76 13.63 6.02 -12.78
N LEU A 77 12.54 6.63 -12.30
CA LEU A 77 12.46 8.07 -12.14
C LEU A 77 13.50 8.57 -11.13
N LEU A 78 14.25 9.60 -11.51
CA LEU A 78 15.36 10.18 -10.74
C LEU A 78 16.57 9.25 -10.50
N GLN A 79 16.77 8.25 -11.37
CA GLN A 79 17.90 7.34 -11.24
C GLN A 79 19.23 8.04 -11.55
N GLU A 80 19.23 8.99 -12.49
CA GLU A 80 20.36 9.83 -12.86
C GLU A 80 20.86 10.74 -11.72
N GLU A 81 20.00 11.12 -10.78
CA GLU A 81 20.39 11.82 -9.54
C GLU A 81 20.82 10.86 -8.40
N GLY A 82 20.96 9.57 -8.70
CA GLY A 82 21.48 8.56 -7.76
C GLY A 82 20.42 7.91 -6.88
N HIS A 83 19.12 8.08 -7.17
CA HIS A 83 18.08 7.35 -6.45
C HIS A 83 18.02 5.89 -6.91
N GLY A 84 18.05 4.96 -5.95
CA GLY A 84 17.91 3.53 -6.23
C GLY A 84 16.54 3.15 -6.79
N ASP A 85 16.46 1.95 -7.35
CA ASP A 85 15.27 1.40 -8.02
C ASP A 85 14.24 0.78 -7.06
N TYR A 86 14.61 0.64 -5.79
CA TYR A 86 13.84 -0.15 -4.83
C TYR A 86 12.77 0.64 -4.10
N ILE A 87 11.56 0.05 -4.12
CA ILE A 87 10.44 0.33 -3.22
C ILE A 87 9.77 -0.99 -2.82
N ASN A 88 9.27 -1.09 -1.58
CA ASN A 88 8.53 -2.27 -1.14
C ASN A 88 7.09 -2.26 -1.68
N GLY A 89 6.95 -2.69 -2.93
CA GLY A 89 5.68 -2.88 -3.60
C GLY A 89 5.81 -3.85 -4.78
N ASN A 90 4.69 -4.45 -5.15
CA ASN A 90 4.60 -5.39 -6.27
C ASN A 90 3.46 -4.98 -7.21
N PHE A 91 3.66 -5.22 -8.50
CA PHE A 91 2.57 -5.24 -9.46
C PHE A 91 1.68 -6.47 -9.23
N ILE A 92 0.38 -6.28 -9.41
CA ILE A 92 -0.60 -7.35 -9.48
C ILE A 92 -1.37 -7.20 -10.78
N ARG A 93 -1.55 -8.31 -11.50
CA ARG A 93 -2.25 -8.33 -12.79
C ARG A 93 -3.76 -8.18 -12.64
N GLY A 94 -4.35 -7.47 -13.60
CA GLY A 94 -5.80 -7.36 -13.79
C GLY A 94 -6.38 -8.54 -14.56
N THR A 95 -7.68 -8.47 -14.83
CA THR A 95 -8.45 -9.51 -15.54
C THR A 95 -8.03 -9.65 -17.00
N ASP A 96 -7.43 -8.62 -17.59
CA ASP A 96 -6.87 -8.57 -18.93
C ASP A 96 -5.36 -8.90 -18.97
N GLY A 97 -4.77 -9.26 -17.83
CA GLY A 97 -3.34 -9.56 -17.70
C GLY A 97 -2.43 -8.32 -17.60
N SER A 98 -2.98 -7.11 -17.72
CA SER A 98 -2.24 -5.85 -17.55
C SER A 98 -1.81 -5.64 -16.09
N GLN A 99 -0.85 -4.75 -15.83
CA GLN A 99 -0.48 -4.35 -14.48
C GLN A 99 -1.53 -3.40 -13.89
N ALA A 100 -2.67 -3.96 -13.47
CA ALA A 100 -3.82 -3.18 -13.01
C ALA A 100 -3.65 -2.59 -11.60
N TYR A 101 -2.76 -3.15 -10.79
CA TYR A 101 -2.53 -2.69 -9.41
C TYR A 101 -1.05 -2.59 -9.07
N ILE A 102 -0.73 -1.63 -8.21
CA ILE A 102 0.50 -1.61 -7.43
C ILE A 102 0.14 -1.79 -5.96
N ALA A 103 0.45 -2.97 -5.41
CA ALA A 103 0.28 -3.27 -4.00
C ALA A 103 1.56 -2.91 -3.23
N THR A 104 1.50 -1.87 -2.40
CA THR A 104 2.69 -1.32 -1.71
C THR A 104 2.46 -1.17 -0.20
N GLN A 105 3.53 -1.01 0.58
CA GLN A 105 3.44 -0.72 2.00
C GLN A 105 3.02 0.74 2.26
N GLY A 106 2.52 1.04 3.46
CA GLY A 106 2.38 2.42 3.90
C GLY A 106 3.77 3.07 4.03
N PRO A 107 4.05 4.19 3.35
CA PRO A 107 5.40 4.75 3.27
C PRO A 107 5.96 5.09 4.66
N LEU A 108 7.28 4.95 4.79
CA LEU A 108 8.09 5.39 5.93
C LEU A 108 8.57 6.83 5.69
N PRO A 109 9.05 7.55 6.73
CA PRO A 109 9.51 8.94 6.55
C PRO A 109 10.55 9.08 5.44
N HIS A 110 11.53 8.19 5.41
CA HIS A 110 12.61 8.17 4.41
C HIS A 110 12.26 7.43 3.10
N THR A 111 11.02 6.97 2.93
CA THR A 111 10.54 6.39 1.65
C THR A 111 9.37 7.18 1.06
N LEU A 112 9.05 8.36 1.61
CA LEU A 112 8.02 9.25 1.06
C LEU A 112 8.35 9.67 -0.38
N LEU A 113 9.62 9.96 -0.66
CA LEU A 113 10.07 10.28 -2.01
C LEU A 113 9.92 9.10 -2.96
N ASP A 114 10.30 7.90 -2.54
CA ASP A 114 10.13 6.67 -3.34
C ASP A 114 8.65 6.40 -3.66
N PHE A 115 7.74 6.68 -2.72
CA PHE A 115 6.31 6.54 -2.94
C PHE A 115 5.78 7.52 -4.00
N TRP A 116 6.21 8.78 -3.97
CA TRP A 116 5.81 9.75 -4.99
C TRP A 116 6.49 9.52 -6.34
N ARG A 117 7.73 8.98 -6.36
CA ARG A 117 8.36 8.48 -7.58
C ARG A 117 7.51 7.39 -8.23
N LEU A 118 7.05 6.41 -7.46
CA LEU A 118 6.13 5.35 -7.91
C LEU A 118 4.83 5.94 -8.50
N VAL A 119 4.17 6.83 -7.76
CA VAL A 119 2.90 7.42 -8.21
C VAL A 119 3.07 8.19 -9.53
N TRP A 120 4.17 8.93 -9.65
CA TRP A 120 4.46 9.75 -10.83
C TRP A 120 4.87 8.91 -12.05
N GLU A 121 5.83 8.00 -11.87
CA GLU A 121 6.42 7.17 -12.93
C GLU A 121 5.36 6.29 -13.60
N PHE A 122 4.48 5.67 -12.81
CA PHE A 122 3.44 4.79 -13.33
C PHE A 122 2.11 5.49 -13.63
N GLY A 123 2.09 6.84 -13.61
CA GLY A 123 0.90 7.63 -13.95
C GLY A 123 -0.33 7.29 -13.10
N VAL A 124 -0.12 6.94 -11.83
CA VAL A 124 -1.19 6.55 -10.90
C VAL A 124 -2.14 7.73 -10.72
N LYS A 125 -3.42 7.50 -10.99
CA LYS A 125 -4.49 8.50 -10.78
C LYS A 125 -5.22 8.32 -9.46
N VAL A 126 -5.30 7.10 -8.96
CA VAL A 126 -6.09 6.75 -7.77
C VAL A 126 -5.25 5.93 -6.79
N ILE A 127 -5.22 6.40 -5.55
CA ILE A 127 -4.59 5.74 -4.40
C ILE A 127 -5.69 5.25 -3.46
N LEU A 128 -5.68 3.96 -3.13
CA LEU A 128 -6.53 3.32 -2.14
C LEU A 128 -5.73 3.03 -0.87
N MET A 129 -6.05 3.74 0.22
CA MET A 129 -5.42 3.60 1.52
C MET A 129 -6.36 2.90 2.51
N ALA A 130 -6.01 1.68 2.92
CA ALA A 130 -6.81 0.87 3.83
C ALA A 130 -6.26 0.82 5.26
N CYS A 131 -5.66 1.92 5.75
CA CYS A 131 -5.22 2.04 7.13
C CYS A 131 -5.26 3.49 7.62
N ARG A 132 -5.18 3.65 8.94
CA ARG A 132 -4.88 4.95 9.56
C ARG A 132 -3.38 5.12 9.71
N GLU A 133 -2.95 6.36 9.92
CA GLU A 133 -1.55 6.66 10.25
C GLU A 133 -1.11 5.98 11.55
N MET A 134 -2.00 5.97 12.55
CA MET A 134 -1.80 5.37 13.86
C MET A 134 -2.93 4.36 14.14
N GLU A 135 -2.57 3.14 14.54
CA GLU A 135 -3.53 2.11 14.97
C GLU A 135 -3.00 1.46 16.24
N ASN A 136 -3.85 1.37 17.28
CA ASN A 136 -3.50 0.80 18.59
C ASN A 136 -2.18 1.37 19.16
N GLY A 137 -2.01 2.69 19.06
CA GLY A 137 -0.81 3.40 19.55
C GLY A 137 0.46 3.21 18.70
N ARG A 138 0.39 2.53 17.55
CA ARG A 138 1.55 2.26 16.69
C ARG A 138 1.43 2.99 15.35
N LYS A 139 2.54 3.57 14.87
CA LYS A 139 2.62 4.20 13.55
C LYS A 139 2.58 3.14 12.45
N LYS A 140 1.57 3.22 11.59
CA LYS A 140 1.26 2.26 10.51
C LYS A 140 1.54 2.81 9.13
N CYS A 141 1.47 4.14 8.97
CA CYS A 141 1.72 4.83 7.70
C CYS A 141 2.16 6.26 8.00
N GLU A 142 3.12 6.79 7.24
CA GLU A 142 3.34 8.24 7.22
C GLU A 142 2.28 8.94 6.39
N ARG A 143 1.93 10.16 6.79
CA ARG A 143 1.14 11.06 5.96
C ARG A 143 1.96 11.46 4.76
N TYR A 144 1.48 11.10 3.57
CA TYR A 144 2.08 11.47 2.30
C TYR A 144 1.22 12.46 1.51
N TRP A 145 0.04 12.84 2.03
CA TRP A 145 -0.86 13.83 1.44
C TRP A 145 -0.75 15.17 2.17
N ALA A 146 -1.07 16.26 1.46
CA ALA A 146 -1.14 17.61 2.01
C ALA A 146 -2.39 17.83 2.87
N GLN A 147 -2.34 18.81 3.76
CA GLN A 147 -3.51 19.28 4.51
C GLN A 147 -3.99 20.61 3.93
N GLU A 148 -5.18 21.05 4.34
CA GLU A 148 -5.72 22.33 3.90
C GLU A 148 -4.76 23.47 4.30
N GLN A 149 -4.42 24.33 3.33
CA GLN A 149 -3.45 25.43 3.48
C GLN A 149 -2.02 25.00 3.86
N GLU A 150 -1.72 23.70 3.86
CA GLU A 150 -0.39 23.16 4.17
C GLU A 150 0.10 22.27 3.01
N PRO A 151 0.69 22.87 1.96
CA PRO A 151 1.36 22.11 0.91
C PRO A 151 2.46 21.21 1.50
N LEU A 152 2.56 19.99 1.00
CA LEU A 152 3.56 19.02 1.43
C LEU A 152 4.67 18.94 0.36
N GLN A 153 5.89 19.34 0.73
CA GLN A 153 7.07 19.22 -0.12
C GLN A 153 7.83 17.93 0.19
N ILE A 154 8.03 17.06 -0.81
CA ILE A 154 8.80 15.82 -0.70
C ILE A 154 9.80 15.75 -1.85
N GLY A 155 11.06 16.08 -1.57
CA GLY A 155 12.08 16.21 -2.61
C GLY A 155 11.65 17.25 -3.66
N LEU A 156 11.56 16.84 -4.92
CA LEU A 156 11.11 17.68 -6.04
C LEU A 156 9.58 17.73 -6.22
N PHE A 157 8.83 16.93 -5.45
CA PHE A 157 7.37 16.90 -5.52
C PHE A 157 6.75 17.92 -4.58
N CYS A 158 5.83 18.72 -5.10
CA CYS A 158 4.94 19.57 -4.30
C CYS A 158 3.52 19.03 -4.38
N ILE A 159 2.94 18.66 -3.23
CA ILE A 159 1.59 18.12 -3.12
C ILE A 159 0.71 19.17 -2.46
N THR A 160 -0.44 19.46 -3.05
CA THR A 160 -1.44 20.36 -2.48
C THR A 160 -2.79 19.66 -2.40
N LEU A 161 -3.54 19.95 -1.34
CA LEU A 161 -4.91 19.47 -1.17
C LEU A 161 -5.85 20.46 -1.84
N THR A 162 -6.61 20.01 -2.84
CA THR A 162 -7.59 20.86 -3.52
C THR A 162 -9.00 20.64 -2.98
N ARG A 163 -9.31 19.43 -2.54
CA ARG A 163 -10.63 19.07 -1.98
C ARG A 163 -10.52 17.89 -1.04
N GLU A 164 -11.26 17.92 0.05
CA GLU A 164 -11.43 16.79 0.98
C GLU A 164 -12.93 16.60 1.27
N THR A 165 -13.44 15.38 1.11
CA THR A 165 -14.86 15.06 1.31
C THR A 165 -15.05 13.64 1.84
N TRP A 166 -15.97 13.46 2.79
CA TRP A 166 -16.45 12.15 3.19
C TRP A 166 -17.45 11.59 2.17
N LEU A 167 -17.20 10.39 1.65
CA LEU A 167 -18.17 9.68 0.80
C LEU A 167 -19.28 9.02 1.63
N ASN A 168 -18.90 8.56 2.83
CA ASN A 168 -19.76 8.02 3.87
C ASN A 168 -19.02 8.13 5.21
N ALA A 169 -19.54 7.50 6.26
CA ALA A 169 -18.96 7.58 7.61
C ALA A 169 -17.53 7.01 7.72
N ASP A 170 -17.08 6.19 6.76
CA ASP A 170 -15.84 5.43 6.85
C ASP A 170 -14.80 5.79 5.80
N ILE A 171 -15.18 6.53 4.75
CA ILE A 171 -14.31 6.76 3.59
C ILE A 171 -14.10 8.26 3.36
N MET A 172 -12.84 8.66 3.42
CA MET A 172 -12.39 9.99 3.03
C MET A 172 -11.89 9.98 1.59
N LEU A 173 -12.37 10.93 0.77
CA LEU A 173 -11.84 11.23 -0.56
C LEU A 173 -11.08 12.55 -0.52
N ARG A 174 -9.81 12.51 -0.94
CA ARG A 174 -8.98 13.68 -1.20
C ARG A 174 -8.69 13.82 -2.68
N THR A 175 -8.87 15.02 -3.20
CA THR A 175 -8.32 15.42 -4.49
C THR A 175 -7.02 16.15 -4.22
N LEU A 176 -5.92 15.58 -4.70
CA LEU A 176 -4.58 16.12 -4.57
C LEU A 176 -4.13 16.65 -5.92
N GLN A 177 -3.40 17.75 -5.89
CA GLN A 177 -2.66 18.25 -7.03
C GLN A 177 -1.17 18.06 -6.76
N VAL A 178 -0.50 17.36 -7.66
CA VAL A 178 0.89 16.95 -7.52
C VAL A 178 1.69 17.60 -8.63
N THR A 179 2.67 18.40 -8.25
CA THR A 179 3.55 19.13 -9.17
C THR A 179 4.95 18.56 -9.11
N PHE A 180 5.53 18.27 -10.27
CA PHE A 180 6.90 17.81 -10.45
C PHE A 180 7.45 18.36 -11.76
N GLN A 181 8.62 18.99 -11.71
CA GLN A 181 9.34 19.52 -12.89
C GLN A 181 8.44 20.30 -13.88
N LYS A 182 7.61 21.21 -13.36
CA LYS A 182 6.64 22.06 -14.11
C LYS A 182 5.40 21.35 -14.64
N GLU A 183 5.32 20.02 -14.57
CA GLU A 183 4.10 19.28 -14.82
C GLU A 183 3.24 19.21 -13.56
N CYS A 184 1.93 19.15 -13.76
CA CYS A 184 0.95 19.10 -12.69
C CYS A 184 -0.12 18.06 -13.00
N ARG A 185 -0.36 17.14 -12.07
CA ARG A 185 -1.30 16.02 -12.22
C ARG A 185 -2.26 15.97 -11.04
N SER A 186 -3.51 15.63 -11.32
CA SER A 186 -4.49 15.32 -10.27
C SER A 186 -4.37 13.86 -9.84
N VAL A 187 -4.27 13.64 -8.53
CA VAL A 187 -4.26 12.31 -7.91
C VAL A 187 -5.36 12.26 -6.88
N TYR A 188 -6.22 11.25 -6.95
CA TYR A 188 -7.27 11.02 -5.97
C TYR A 188 -6.78 10.02 -4.93
N GLN A 189 -7.00 10.32 -3.66
CA GLN A 189 -6.72 9.41 -2.58
C GLN A 189 -8.00 9.08 -1.82
N LEU A 190 -8.33 7.80 -1.77
CA LEU A 190 -9.46 7.25 -1.04
C LEU A 190 -8.92 6.52 0.19
N GLN A 191 -9.26 6.99 1.38
CA GLN A 191 -8.82 6.42 2.64
C GLN A 191 -9.99 5.78 3.40
N TYR A 192 -9.88 4.48 3.66
CA TYR A 192 -10.80 3.75 4.53
C TYR A 192 -10.34 3.90 6.00
N MET A 193 -11.16 4.57 6.80
CA MET A 193 -10.79 5.08 8.13
C MET A 193 -11.02 4.08 9.27
N SER A 194 -11.97 3.16 9.12
CA SER A 194 -12.42 2.25 10.19
C SER A 194 -12.10 0.78 9.96
N TRP A 195 -11.19 0.45 9.03
CA TRP A 195 -10.76 -0.94 8.80
C TRP A 195 -9.71 -1.36 9.84
N PRO A 196 -10.04 -2.26 10.80
CA PRO A 196 -9.09 -2.71 11.81
C PRO A 196 -7.92 -3.51 11.20
N ASP A 197 -6.74 -3.43 11.82
CA ASP A 197 -5.61 -4.26 11.41
C ASP A 197 -5.89 -5.73 11.66
N ARG A 198 -5.58 -6.60 10.69
CA ARG A 198 -5.84 -8.07 10.69
C ARG A 198 -7.31 -8.51 10.75
N GLY A 199 -8.24 -7.61 11.04
CA GLY A 199 -9.68 -7.87 10.99
C GLY A 199 -10.32 -7.47 9.68
N VAL A 200 -11.65 -7.30 9.73
CA VAL A 200 -12.51 -6.95 8.59
C VAL A 200 -13.31 -5.68 8.86
N PRO A 201 -13.78 -4.97 7.82
CA PRO A 201 -14.69 -3.85 7.99
C PRO A 201 -16.03 -4.31 8.57
N SER A 202 -16.64 -3.47 9.40
CA SER A 202 -17.97 -3.72 9.97
C SER A 202 -19.07 -3.74 8.91
N ASN A 203 -18.92 -2.96 7.84
CA ASN A 203 -19.90 -2.89 6.75
C ASN A 203 -19.25 -3.24 5.39
N PRO A 204 -19.54 -4.42 4.81
CA PRO A 204 -18.98 -4.84 3.52
C PRO A 204 -19.39 -3.91 2.36
N LYS A 205 -20.55 -3.23 2.47
CA LYS A 205 -21.01 -2.30 1.43
C LYS A 205 -20.04 -1.14 1.23
N HIS A 206 -19.37 -0.69 2.30
CA HIS A 206 -18.41 0.40 2.20
C HIS A 206 -17.14 -0.02 1.44
N VAL A 207 -16.75 -1.31 1.48
CA VAL A 207 -15.67 -1.84 0.64
C VAL A 207 -16.06 -1.81 -0.83
N LEU A 208 -17.31 -2.10 -1.16
CA LEU A 208 -17.80 -1.92 -2.52
C LEU A 208 -17.78 -0.43 -2.90
N THR A 209 -18.28 0.46 -2.04
CA THR A 209 -18.28 1.91 -2.29
C THR A 209 -16.88 2.46 -2.62
N ILE A 210 -15.84 2.08 -1.87
CA ILE A 210 -14.49 2.57 -2.13
C ILE A 210 -13.93 2.06 -3.47
N VAL A 211 -14.23 0.81 -3.84
CA VAL A 211 -13.81 0.21 -5.12
C VAL A 211 -14.55 0.87 -6.29
N GLU A 212 -15.85 1.10 -6.13
CA GLU A 212 -16.69 1.75 -7.14
C GLU A 212 -16.24 3.18 -7.42
N GLU A 213 -16.01 3.95 -6.38
CA GLU A 213 -15.52 5.32 -6.51
C GLU A 213 -14.10 5.35 -7.11
N ALA A 214 -13.22 4.42 -6.70
CA ALA A 214 -11.89 4.31 -7.28
C ALA A 214 -11.95 4.06 -8.79
N ARG A 215 -12.81 3.16 -9.26
CA ARG A 215 -12.99 2.89 -10.69
C ARG A 215 -13.64 4.06 -11.42
N ARG A 216 -14.60 4.76 -10.80
CA ARG A 216 -15.20 5.98 -11.35
C ARG A 216 -14.15 7.07 -11.59
N LEU A 217 -13.26 7.28 -10.62
CA LEU A 217 -12.18 8.28 -10.69
C LEU A 217 -11.05 7.87 -11.64
N GLN A 218 -10.75 6.59 -11.73
CA GLN A 218 -9.77 6.04 -12.67
C GLN A 218 -10.18 6.29 -14.12
N GLY A 219 -11.48 6.17 -14.42
CA GLY A 219 -12.03 6.30 -15.76
C GLY A 219 -11.52 5.20 -16.70
N SER A 220 -11.33 5.52 -17.98
CA SER A 220 -10.83 4.60 -19.02
C SER A 220 -9.30 4.45 -19.06
N GLY A 221 -8.58 4.99 -18.07
CA GLY A 221 -7.11 4.97 -18.04
C GLY A 221 -6.54 3.58 -17.76
N SER A 222 -5.46 3.22 -18.45
CA SER A 222 -4.72 1.96 -18.27
C SER A 222 -3.69 1.98 -17.13
N SER A 223 -3.53 3.11 -16.42
CA SER A 223 -2.58 3.18 -15.30
C SER A 223 -3.04 2.35 -14.10
N PRO A 224 -2.12 1.79 -13.31
CA PRO A 224 -2.46 0.98 -12.16
C PRO A 224 -3.16 1.79 -11.05
N LEU A 225 -4.06 1.12 -10.32
CA LEU A 225 -4.49 1.59 -9.00
C LEU A 225 -3.35 1.36 -8.00
N CYS A 226 -2.95 2.39 -7.26
CA CYS A 226 -2.02 2.21 -6.15
C CYS A 226 -2.82 1.82 -4.91
N VAL A 227 -2.59 0.63 -4.36
CA VAL A 227 -3.35 0.09 -3.22
C VAL A 227 -2.37 -0.19 -2.08
N HIS A 228 -2.62 0.37 -0.91
CA HIS A 228 -1.77 0.13 0.25
C HIS A 228 -2.57 0.08 1.55
N CYS A 229 -1.97 -0.54 2.54
CA CYS A 229 -2.38 -0.45 3.94
C CYS A 229 -1.12 -0.12 4.75
N SER A 230 -0.87 -0.80 5.88
CA SER A 230 0.42 -0.70 6.55
C SER A 230 1.49 -1.57 5.89
N ALA A 231 1.26 -2.88 5.78
CA ALA A 231 2.22 -3.82 5.18
C ALA A 231 2.05 -4.00 3.67
N GLY A 232 0.93 -3.54 3.10
CA GLY A 232 0.58 -3.81 1.70
C GLY A 232 0.24 -5.27 1.43
N CYS A 233 -0.36 -5.97 2.41
CA CYS A 233 -0.63 -7.40 2.38
C CYS A 233 -2.13 -7.70 2.52
N GLY A 234 -2.64 -7.85 3.75
CA GLY A 234 -4.01 -8.31 4.02
C GLY A 234 -5.11 -7.42 3.42
N ARG A 235 -5.34 -6.24 4.00
CA ARG A 235 -6.37 -5.27 3.56
C ARG A 235 -6.20 -4.85 2.10
N THR A 236 -4.95 -4.68 1.65
CA THR A 236 -4.59 -4.42 0.26
C THR A 236 -5.03 -5.54 -0.67
N GLY A 237 -4.70 -6.79 -0.33
CA GLY A 237 -5.10 -7.95 -1.11
C GLY A 237 -6.62 -8.14 -1.16
N VAL A 238 -7.33 -7.81 -0.08
CA VAL A 238 -8.81 -7.80 -0.09
C VAL A 238 -9.33 -6.79 -1.10
N LEU A 239 -8.86 -5.52 -1.07
CA LEU A 239 -9.29 -4.51 -2.04
C LEU A 239 -8.98 -4.89 -3.49
N CYS A 240 -7.76 -5.37 -3.77
CA CYS A 240 -7.38 -5.84 -5.10
C CYS A 240 -8.27 -7.00 -5.57
N THR A 241 -8.58 -7.95 -4.67
CA THR A 241 -9.42 -9.12 -5.01
C THR A 241 -10.87 -8.73 -5.27
N VAL A 242 -11.46 -7.88 -4.43
CA VAL A 242 -12.84 -7.39 -4.62
C VAL A 242 -12.95 -6.66 -5.95
N ASP A 243 -12.01 -5.76 -6.24
CA ASP A 243 -11.99 -5.04 -7.51
C ASP A 243 -11.80 -6.00 -8.70
N TYR A 244 -10.86 -6.92 -8.63
CA TYR A 244 -10.61 -7.90 -9.70
C TYR A 244 -11.87 -8.71 -10.04
N VAL A 245 -12.54 -9.26 -9.03
CA VAL A 245 -13.79 -10.03 -9.22
C VAL A 245 -14.91 -9.13 -9.74
N ARG A 246 -15.00 -7.89 -9.28
CA ARG A 246 -15.96 -6.91 -9.81
C ARG A 246 -15.70 -6.61 -11.29
N GLN A 247 -14.44 -6.50 -11.71
CA GLN A 247 -14.11 -6.31 -13.11
C GLN A 247 -14.48 -7.54 -13.95
N LEU A 248 -14.27 -8.78 -13.46
CA LEU A 248 -14.76 -9.99 -14.13
C LEU A 248 -16.27 -9.97 -14.30
N LEU A 249 -17.01 -9.56 -13.27
CA LEU A 249 -18.46 -9.46 -13.31
C LEU A 249 -18.93 -8.43 -14.34
N LEU A 250 -18.36 -7.21 -14.31
CA LEU A 250 -18.76 -6.12 -15.20
C LEU A 250 -18.37 -6.35 -16.65
N THR A 251 -17.24 -7.00 -16.90
CA THR A 251 -16.79 -7.36 -18.26
C THR A 251 -17.44 -8.66 -18.76
N GLN A 252 -18.29 -9.31 -17.95
CA GLN A 252 -18.90 -10.59 -18.27
C GLN A 252 -17.85 -11.67 -18.61
N MET A 253 -16.76 -11.68 -17.84
CA MET A 253 -15.64 -12.62 -17.96
C MET A 253 -15.49 -13.58 -16.78
N ILE A 254 -16.48 -13.67 -15.88
CA ILE A 254 -16.51 -14.73 -14.85
C ILE A 254 -16.41 -16.11 -15.53
N PRO A 255 -15.37 -16.92 -15.25
CA PRO A 255 -15.20 -18.24 -15.84
C PRO A 255 -16.22 -19.24 -15.25
N PRO A 256 -16.61 -20.28 -16.01
CA PRO A 256 -17.63 -21.25 -15.56
C PRO A 256 -17.25 -22.02 -14.29
N ASN A 257 -15.95 -22.19 -14.04
CA ASN A 257 -15.38 -22.81 -12.84
C ASN A 257 -14.70 -21.77 -11.93
N PHE A 258 -15.31 -20.58 -11.81
CA PHE A 258 -14.80 -19.50 -10.96
C PHE A 258 -14.51 -19.99 -9.54
N SER A 259 -13.28 -19.72 -9.08
CA SER A 259 -12.79 -20.14 -7.77
C SER A 259 -12.09 -18.97 -7.10
N LEU A 260 -12.68 -18.47 -6.02
CA LEU A 260 -12.10 -17.40 -5.22
C LEU A 260 -10.79 -17.83 -4.55
N PHE A 261 -10.67 -19.12 -4.22
CA PHE A 261 -9.41 -19.74 -3.80
C PHE A 261 -8.30 -19.50 -4.82
N ASN A 262 -8.55 -19.81 -6.10
CA ASN A 262 -7.55 -19.63 -7.17
C ASN A 262 -7.21 -18.16 -7.38
N VAL A 263 -8.19 -17.25 -7.31
CA VAL A 263 -7.94 -15.81 -7.40
C VAL A 263 -6.99 -15.35 -6.29
N VAL A 264 -7.26 -15.70 -5.02
CA VAL A 264 -6.40 -15.32 -3.89
C VAL A 264 -5.02 -15.97 -3.99
N LEU A 265 -4.94 -17.21 -4.48
CA LEU A 265 -3.70 -17.91 -4.73
C LEU A 265 -2.83 -17.16 -5.75
N GLU A 266 -3.41 -16.73 -6.88
CA GLU A 266 -2.73 -15.91 -7.89
C GLU A 266 -2.34 -14.51 -7.38
N MET A 267 -3.15 -13.90 -6.51
CA MET A 267 -2.78 -12.65 -5.82
C MET A 267 -1.53 -12.86 -4.95
N ARG A 268 -1.47 -13.99 -4.22
CA ARG A 268 -0.35 -14.34 -3.34
C ARG A 268 0.93 -14.72 -4.08
N LYS A 269 0.86 -15.16 -5.34
CA LYS A 269 2.06 -15.33 -6.18
C LYS A 269 2.71 -13.99 -6.54
N GLN A 270 1.92 -12.92 -6.55
CA GLN A 270 2.35 -11.60 -7.03
C GLN A 270 2.69 -10.64 -5.89
N ARG A 271 1.94 -10.68 -4.77
CA ARG A 271 2.25 -9.92 -3.54
C ARG A 271 2.24 -10.85 -2.33
N PRO A 272 3.31 -10.88 -1.51
CA PRO A 272 3.38 -11.77 -0.36
C PRO A 272 2.21 -11.55 0.61
N ALA A 273 1.62 -12.64 1.07
CA ALA A 273 0.54 -12.64 2.07
C ALA A 273 -0.64 -11.71 1.72
N ALA A 274 -0.91 -11.47 0.42
CA ALA A 274 -2.17 -10.90 -0.02
C ALA A 274 -3.34 -11.70 0.59
N VAL A 275 -4.28 -11.01 1.23
CA VAL A 275 -5.30 -11.61 2.12
C VAL A 275 -4.62 -12.37 3.27
N GLN A 276 -4.46 -11.73 4.43
CA GLN A 276 -3.51 -12.18 5.45
C GLN A 276 -4.13 -13.14 6.48
N THR A 277 -5.43 -13.03 6.75
CA THR A 277 -6.14 -13.81 7.78
C THR A 277 -7.31 -14.58 7.19
N GLU A 278 -7.69 -15.67 7.86
CA GLU A 278 -8.88 -16.45 7.55
C GLU A 278 -10.14 -15.59 7.62
N GLU A 279 -10.19 -14.65 8.56
CA GLU A 279 -11.28 -13.68 8.70
C GLU A 279 -11.43 -12.81 7.44
N GLN A 280 -10.32 -12.29 6.89
CA GLN A 280 -10.31 -11.55 5.63
C GLN A 280 -10.75 -12.40 4.44
N TYR A 281 -10.37 -13.68 4.43
CA TYR A 281 -10.76 -14.62 3.39
C TYR A 281 -12.26 -14.92 3.41
N ARG A 282 -12.85 -15.13 4.61
CA ARG A 282 -14.31 -15.25 4.76
C ARG A 282 -15.04 -13.98 4.36
N PHE A 283 -14.51 -12.82 4.75
CA PHE A 283 -15.07 -11.53 4.35
C PHE A 283 -15.06 -11.33 2.83
N LEU A 284 -14.04 -11.84 2.13
CA LEU A 284 -14.01 -11.85 0.67
C LEU A 284 -15.14 -12.70 0.07
N TYR A 285 -15.34 -13.92 0.57
CA TYR A 285 -16.46 -14.76 0.15
C TYR A 285 -17.80 -14.05 0.34
N HIS A 286 -18.00 -13.47 1.52
CA HIS A 286 -19.21 -12.71 1.84
C HIS A 286 -19.43 -11.54 0.86
N THR A 287 -18.39 -10.74 0.61
CA THR A 287 -18.47 -9.58 -0.28
C THR A 287 -18.74 -9.98 -1.74
N VAL A 288 -18.08 -11.04 -2.22
CA VAL A 288 -18.28 -11.56 -3.59
C VAL A 288 -19.67 -12.16 -3.75
N ALA A 289 -20.16 -12.92 -2.78
CA ALA A 289 -21.50 -13.47 -2.80
C ALA A 289 -22.57 -12.36 -2.85
N GLN A 290 -22.44 -11.32 -2.01
CA GLN A 290 -23.34 -10.16 -2.05
C GLN A 290 -23.32 -9.43 -3.40
N MET A 291 -22.13 -9.30 -4.01
CA MET A 291 -21.97 -8.66 -5.32
C MET A 291 -22.67 -9.45 -6.43
N PHE A 292 -22.48 -10.78 -6.48
CA PHE A 292 -23.14 -11.65 -7.46
C PHE A 292 -24.65 -11.70 -7.27
N PHE A 293 -25.11 -11.80 -6.03
CA PHE A 293 -26.53 -11.79 -5.69
C PHE A 293 -27.21 -10.50 -6.17
N SER A 294 -26.58 -9.35 -5.91
CA SER A 294 -27.10 -8.04 -6.34
C SER A 294 -27.16 -7.92 -7.87
N ALA A 295 -26.17 -8.46 -8.59
CA ALA A 295 -26.17 -8.47 -10.06
C ALA A 295 -27.29 -9.34 -10.66
N LEU A 296 -27.58 -10.48 -10.03
CA LEU A 296 -28.68 -11.37 -10.44
C LEU A 296 -30.06 -10.74 -10.19
N GLN A 297 -30.24 -10.03 -9.08
CA GLN A 297 -31.51 -9.33 -8.79
C GLN A 297 -31.78 -8.19 -9.78
N ASN A 298 -30.74 -7.43 -10.15
CA ASN A 298 -30.90 -6.28 -11.06
C ASN A 298 -31.18 -6.69 -12.52
N THR A 299 -30.98 -7.96 -12.88
CA THR A 299 -31.12 -8.45 -14.26
C THR A 299 -32.43 -9.20 -14.53
N SER A 300 -33.26 -9.48 -13.51
CA SER A 300 -34.57 -10.13 -13.70
C SER A 300 -35.62 -9.76 -12.62
N PRO A 301 -36.81 -9.24 -13.00
CA PRO A 301 -37.90 -8.97 -12.04
C PRO A 301 -38.58 -10.24 -11.49
N VAL A 302 -38.22 -11.44 -11.98
CA VAL A 302 -38.73 -12.74 -11.49
C VAL A 302 -38.13 -13.11 -10.12
N TYR A 303 -37.10 -12.41 -9.66
CA TYR A 303 -36.40 -12.69 -8.40
C TYR A 303 -36.93 -11.92 -7.18
N GLN A 304 -38.14 -11.35 -7.25
CA GLN A 304 -38.80 -10.75 -6.08
C GLN A 304 -39.11 -11.75 -4.95
N ASN A 305 -39.06 -13.06 -5.21
CA ASN A 305 -39.38 -14.12 -4.23
C ASN A 305 -38.18 -14.74 -3.49
N PHE A 306 -36.94 -14.26 -3.67
CA PHE A 306 -35.82 -14.68 -2.81
C PHE A 306 -35.83 -14.04 -1.41
N LYS A 307 -36.84 -13.22 -1.12
CA LYS A 307 -36.98 -12.53 0.17
C LYS A 307 -37.58 -13.38 1.29
N GLU A 308 -38.09 -14.59 1.01
CA GLU A 308 -38.83 -15.37 2.03
C GLU A 308 -38.08 -16.55 2.65
N ASN A 309 -36.85 -16.89 2.21
CA ASN A 309 -36.04 -17.91 2.90
C ASN A 309 -34.54 -17.57 3.02
N CYS A 310 -34.09 -16.42 2.54
CA CYS A 310 -32.79 -15.87 2.93
C CYS A 310 -33.01 -14.88 4.08
N ALA A 311 -33.11 -15.40 5.31
CA ALA A 311 -32.72 -14.60 6.48
C ALA A 311 -31.32 -14.02 6.19
N PRO A 312 -30.97 -12.80 6.63
CA PRO A 312 -29.63 -12.29 6.43
C PRO A 312 -28.63 -13.30 7.03
N ILE A 313 -27.96 -14.08 6.18
CA ILE A 313 -27.08 -15.21 6.60
C ILE A 313 -25.85 -14.68 7.36
N TYR A 314 -25.72 -13.37 7.51
CA TYR A 314 -24.69 -12.69 8.28
C TYR A 314 -25.28 -11.53 9.10
N ASP A 315 -26.19 -11.84 10.03
CA ASP A 315 -26.46 -10.97 11.20
C ASP A 315 -25.33 -11.05 12.25
N ASP A 316 -24.39 -11.99 12.05
CA ASP A 316 -23.27 -12.27 12.95
C ASP A 316 -22.16 -11.21 12.90
N ALA A 317 -22.18 -10.23 11.98
CA ALA A 317 -21.24 -9.10 12.01
C ALA A 317 -21.31 -8.32 13.34
N LEU A 318 -22.43 -8.41 14.05
CA LEU A 318 -22.66 -7.80 15.36
C LEU A 318 -22.39 -8.73 16.55
N SER A 319 -22.28 -10.06 16.36
CA SER A 319 -21.96 -11.00 17.44
C SER A 319 -20.46 -11.14 17.72
N PHE A 320 -19.62 -10.52 16.89
CA PHE A 320 -18.16 -10.45 17.07
C PHE A 320 -17.69 -9.53 18.21
N GLN A 321 -18.60 -9.01 19.04
CA GLN A 321 -18.27 -8.15 20.17
C GLN A 321 -18.76 -8.74 21.49
N THR A 322 -17.95 -9.59 22.12
CA THR A 322 -18.10 -9.84 23.56
C THR A 322 -17.50 -8.66 24.32
N PHE A 323 -18.28 -7.59 24.50
CA PHE A 323 -17.99 -6.60 25.54
C PHE A 323 -18.86 -6.94 26.76
N GLN A 324 -18.21 -7.20 27.90
CA GLN A 324 -18.88 -7.19 29.19
C GLN A 324 -19.31 -5.75 29.49
N THR A 325 -20.57 -5.41 29.20
CA THR A 325 -21.19 -4.17 29.66
C THR A 325 -22.01 -4.48 30.92
N LEU A 326 -21.53 -4.02 32.08
CA LEU A 326 -22.37 -3.88 33.28
C LEU A 326 -23.47 -2.83 33.01
N PRO A 327 -24.70 -3.03 33.52
CA PRO A 327 -25.80 -2.11 33.24
C PRO A 327 -25.69 -0.83 34.07
N THR A 328 -25.64 0.32 33.40
CA THR A 328 -25.78 1.65 34.03
C THR A 328 -27.21 2.18 33.82
N THR A 329 -27.88 2.46 34.93
CA THR A 329 -29.16 3.17 34.99
C THR A 329 -28.96 4.69 34.83
N PRO A 330 -29.91 5.42 34.24
CA PRO A 330 -29.75 6.86 33.97
C PRO A 330 -30.13 7.70 35.20
N ARG A 331 -29.33 8.74 35.51
CA ARG A 331 -29.73 9.84 36.42
C ARG A 331 -29.31 11.22 35.89
N PRO A 332 -30.03 12.30 36.27
CA PRO A 332 -30.11 13.57 35.55
C PRO A 332 -29.03 14.58 35.96
N PRO A 333 -28.92 15.73 35.25
CA PRO A 333 -27.73 16.57 35.29
C PRO A 333 -27.77 17.62 36.40
N GLY A 334 -26.63 17.78 37.08
CA GLY A 334 -26.31 18.93 37.92
C GLY A 334 -25.93 18.56 39.34
N GLU A 335 -24.62 18.43 39.61
CA GLU A 335 -23.98 18.92 40.84
C GLU A 335 -22.45 18.66 40.80
N VAL A 336 -21.70 19.64 41.30
CA VAL A 336 -20.24 19.62 41.50
C VAL A 336 -19.96 18.96 42.84
N LEU A 337 -18.96 18.05 42.93
CA LEU A 337 -17.97 18.00 44.05
C LEU A 337 -16.96 16.80 43.98
N ARG A 338 -15.68 17.19 44.03
CA ARG A 338 -14.48 16.66 44.74
C ARG A 338 -14.15 15.15 44.83
N SER A 339 -12.86 14.91 44.56
CA SER A 339 -12.03 13.71 44.76
C SER A 339 -12.17 13.00 46.11
N ILE A 340 -12.13 11.66 46.08
CA ILE A 340 -11.53 10.82 47.12
C ILE A 340 -10.94 9.55 46.47
N SER A 341 -9.69 9.24 46.78
CA SER A 341 -8.92 8.07 46.32
C SER A 341 -9.05 6.90 47.30
N VAL A 342 -9.22 5.66 46.81
CA VAL A 342 -9.04 4.40 47.58
C VAL A 342 -8.56 3.27 46.63
N PRO A 343 -7.67 2.33 47.04
CA PRO A 343 -6.77 1.59 46.16
C PRO A 343 -7.32 0.24 45.65
N GLY A 344 -6.84 -0.19 44.47
CA GLY A 344 -7.17 -1.48 43.84
C GLY A 344 -6.23 -2.64 44.23
N PRO A 345 -6.73 -3.89 44.27
CA PRO A 345 -5.94 -5.10 44.59
C PRO A 345 -5.13 -5.63 43.38
N PRO A 346 -4.13 -6.51 43.62
CA PRO A 346 -2.98 -6.71 42.73
C PRO A 346 -3.26 -7.52 41.46
N ALA A 347 -2.52 -7.19 40.40
CA ALA A 347 -2.59 -7.81 39.09
C ALA A 347 -2.07 -9.26 39.07
N LEU A 348 -2.83 -10.16 38.43
CA LEU A 348 -2.41 -11.50 38.07
C LEU A 348 -1.55 -11.46 36.79
N ALA A 349 -0.36 -12.06 36.87
CA ALA A 349 0.59 -12.18 35.77
C ALA A 349 0.36 -13.47 34.96
N MET A 350 0.23 -13.36 33.63
CA MET A 350 0.36 -14.45 32.63
C MET A 350 0.60 -13.77 31.26
N ALA A 351 1.43 -14.21 30.32
CA ALA A 351 2.64 -15.03 30.27
C ALA A 351 3.14 -14.82 28.82
N ASP A 352 4.03 -13.85 28.59
CA ASP A 352 4.63 -13.62 27.28
C ASP A 352 5.70 -14.68 27.01
N THR A 353 5.44 -15.52 26.01
CA THR A 353 6.39 -16.50 25.49
C THR A 353 7.34 -15.80 24.51
N TYR A 354 8.51 -15.38 24.99
CA TYR A 354 9.64 -15.00 24.14
C TYR A 354 10.72 -16.08 24.19
N ALA A 355 11.14 -16.55 23.02
CA ALA A 355 12.32 -17.39 22.86
C ALA A 355 13.59 -16.56 23.12
N VAL A 356 14.32 -16.91 24.18
CA VAL A 356 15.65 -16.37 24.52
C VAL A 356 16.71 -17.37 24.04
N VAL A 357 17.62 -16.93 23.16
CA VAL A 357 18.88 -17.62 22.89
C VAL A 357 19.93 -17.09 23.88
N GLN A 358 20.56 -18.01 24.62
CA GLN A 358 21.52 -17.73 25.68
C GLN A 358 22.89 -17.27 25.18
N LYS A 359 23.27 -16.06 25.62
CA LYS A 359 24.48 -15.64 26.37
C LYS A 359 25.84 -16.35 26.17
N ARG A 360 26.88 -15.53 25.91
CA ARG A 360 28.23 -15.54 26.54
C ARG A 360 28.67 -14.07 26.65
N GLY A 361 28.99 -13.53 27.82
CA GLY A 361 30.21 -13.75 28.60
C GLY A 361 30.15 -13.04 29.98
N ALA A 362 31.08 -13.39 30.87
CA ALA A 362 31.13 -13.11 32.31
C ALA A 362 32.20 -12.01 32.64
N PRO A 363 32.65 -11.84 33.91
CA PRO A 363 31.98 -11.19 35.05
C PRO A 363 32.84 -10.07 35.72
N ALA A 364 32.24 -9.34 36.68
CA ALA A 364 32.82 -8.54 37.80
C ALA A 364 32.03 -7.22 37.92
N GLY A 365 31.71 -6.65 39.07
CA GLY A 365 31.99 -6.97 40.46
C GLY A 365 31.07 -6.09 41.34
N THR A 366 30.93 -6.52 42.58
CA THR A 366 30.17 -5.89 43.67
C THR A 366 30.74 -4.53 44.07
N GLY A 367 29.87 -3.54 44.30
CA GLY A 367 30.23 -2.26 44.92
C GLY A 367 29.00 -1.46 45.32
N ALA A 368 28.70 -1.44 46.61
CA ALA A 368 27.64 -0.65 47.24
C ALA A 368 28.05 0.82 47.41
N GLY A 369 27.08 1.74 47.50
CA GLY A 369 27.29 2.98 48.26
C GLY A 369 26.57 4.25 47.77
N ALA A 370 25.62 4.68 48.60
CA ALA A 370 25.36 6.07 49.01
C ALA A 370 24.63 7.07 48.05
N ARG A 371 23.37 7.31 48.44
CA ARG A 371 22.70 8.61 48.67
C ARG A 371 23.32 9.89 48.10
N GLY A 372 22.51 10.65 47.37
CA GLY A 372 22.63 12.11 47.23
C GLY A 372 21.40 12.71 46.55
N ARG A 373 20.61 13.49 47.30
CA ARG A 373 19.51 14.33 46.80
C ARG A 373 20.08 15.51 45.99
N GLY A 374 19.30 16.02 45.04
CA GLY A 374 19.29 17.47 44.78
C GLY A 374 19.04 17.90 43.34
N ALA A 375 18.01 18.72 43.20
CA ALA A 375 17.80 19.78 42.21
C ALA A 375 17.23 19.42 40.82
N GLU A 376 16.03 19.96 40.61
CA GLU A 376 15.41 20.31 39.34
C GLU A 376 16.31 21.24 38.52
N GLU A 377 16.32 21.07 37.19
CA GLU A 377 16.36 22.21 36.26
C GLU A 377 15.82 21.79 34.89
N ALA A 378 14.86 22.58 34.41
CA ALA A 378 14.20 22.47 33.11
C ALA A 378 15.03 23.16 32.00
N PRO A 379 14.72 22.93 30.71
CA PRO A 379 15.67 23.12 29.61
C PRO A 379 15.70 24.54 29.04
N LEU A 380 16.91 25.01 28.75
CA LEU A 380 17.19 26.27 28.06
C LEU A 380 17.01 26.14 26.54
N TYR A 381 16.04 26.89 26.02
CA TYR A 381 15.87 27.20 24.60
C TYR A 381 17.01 28.11 24.09
N SER A 382 17.61 27.76 22.95
CA SER A 382 18.49 28.65 22.19
C SER A 382 17.67 29.54 21.25
N GLN A 383 17.70 30.85 21.47
CA GLN A 383 17.20 31.86 20.56
C GLN A 383 18.20 32.08 19.40
N VAL A 384 17.69 32.17 18.17
CA VAL A 384 18.40 32.71 17.01
C VAL A 384 17.69 34.01 16.60
N THR A 385 18.44 35.10 16.59
CA THR A 385 18.02 36.45 16.18
C THR A 385 18.01 36.59 14.64
N PRO A 386 17.01 37.28 14.05
CA PRO A 386 16.99 37.55 12.61
C PRO A 386 17.79 38.82 12.27
N ARG A 387 18.58 38.75 11.18
CA ARG A 387 19.36 39.87 10.65
C ARG A 387 18.56 40.63 9.59
N ALA A 388 18.74 41.95 9.61
CA ALA A 388 17.89 43.01 9.07
C ALA A 388 17.73 43.09 7.53
N GLN A 389 16.55 43.56 7.11
CA GLN A 389 16.26 44.17 5.80
C GLN A 389 16.58 45.67 5.80
N ARG A 390 16.88 46.24 4.62
CA ARG A 390 16.68 47.66 4.24
C ARG A 390 16.58 47.80 2.69
N PRO A 391 16.02 48.89 2.13
CA PRO A 391 14.79 48.86 1.30
C PRO A 391 15.01 49.22 -0.20
N PRO A 392 13.94 49.23 -1.03
CA PRO A 392 14.00 49.42 -2.48
C PRO A 392 13.89 50.89 -2.91
N ALA A 393 14.25 51.18 -4.17
CA ALA A 393 14.01 52.45 -4.84
C ALA A 393 13.01 52.29 -6.02
N HIS A 394 12.06 53.23 -6.05
CA HIS A 394 10.97 53.56 -7.00
C HIS A 394 11.50 54.09 -8.37
N ALA A 395 10.75 54.28 -9.47
CA ALA A 395 9.38 53.96 -9.93
C ALA A 395 9.24 54.36 -11.44
N GLU A 396 8.07 54.02 -12.03
CA GLU A 396 7.36 54.66 -13.17
C GLU A 396 7.82 54.35 -14.62
N ASP A 397 6.95 54.11 -15.62
CA ASP A 397 5.49 54.00 -15.76
C ASP A 397 5.16 53.47 -17.18
N ALA A 398 3.88 53.14 -17.41
CA ALA A 398 3.13 53.20 -18.68
C ALA A 398 2.88 51.94 -19.57
N ARG A 399 1.63 51.45 -19.43
CA ARG A 399 0.57 51.26 -20.47
C ARG A 399 0.79 50.31 -21.67
N GLY A 400 -0.06 49.27 -21.72
CA GLY A 400 -1.15 49.20 -22.71
C GLY A 400 -1.03 48.28 -23.94
N LEU A 401 -1.97 47.32 -24.00
CA LEU A 401 -2.69 46.81 -25.19
C LEU A 401 -1.97 45.88 -26.21
N LEU A 402 -2.39 44.61 -26.22
CA LEU A 402 -2.59 43.76 -27.40
C LEU A 402 -4.06 43.96 -27.89
N PRO A 403 -4.47 43.73 -29.17
CA PRO A 403 -4.23 42.48 -29.91
C PRO A 403 -4.15 42.55 -31.47
N ARG A 404 -3.53 41.56 -32.14
CA ARG A 404 -4.09 40.94 -33.37
C ARG A 404 -3.36 39.70 -33.87
N ARG A 405 -4.14 38.82 -34.51
CA ARG A 405 -3.84 37.53 -35.16
C ARG A 405 -3.20 37.68 -36.56
N VAL A 406 -2.26 36.78 -36.90
CA VAL A 406 -2.17 35.81 -38.06
C VAL A 406 -2.39 36.38 -39.49
N PRO A 407 -1.60 36.05 -40.55
CA PRO A 407 -1.39 34.66 -41.02
C PRO A 407 -0.03 34.23 -41.60
N ALA A 408 0.02 32.91 -41.82
CA ALA A 408 1.04 32.06 -42.44
C ALA A 408 1.43 32.47 -43.86
N ASP A 409 2.65 32.12 -44.31
CA ASP A 409 2.81 31.11 -45.37
C ASP A 409 4.27 30.68 -45.68
N GLN A 410 4.36 29.40 -46.08
CA GLN A 410 5.22 28.77 -47.11
C GLN A 410 6.76 28.75 -47.05
N SER A 411 7.27 27.54 -46.79
CA SER A 411 8.47 26.94 -47.43
C SER A 411 8.19 26.59 -48.90
N PRO A 412 9.20 26.46 -49.80
CA PRO A 412 9.73 25.12 -50.12
C PRO A 412 11.20 25.08 -50.66
N ALA A 413 11.84 23.89 -50.60
CA ALA A 413 12.59 23.23 -51.72
C ALA A 413 13.54 22.07 -51.25
N GLY A 414 13.12 20.82 -51.52
CA GLY A 414 13.84 19.61 -52.01
C GLY A 414 15.20 19.12 -51.47
N PRO A 415 15.73 17.98 -52.00
CA PRO A 415 15.08 16.69 -52.20
C PRO A 415 15.91 15.48 -51.66
N ASP A 416 15.25 14.32 -51.62
CA ASP A 416 15.73 12.98 -51.27
C ASP A 416 16.92 12.45 -52.11
N ALA A 417 17.76 11.62 -51.48
CA ALA A 417 18.16 10.26 -51.92
C ALA A 417 19.52 9.86 -51.32
N TYR A 418 19.58 8.76 -50.57
CA TYR A 418 20.78 7.92 -50.52
C TYR A 418 20.41 6.45 -50.31
N GLU A 419 21.03 5.61 -51.12
CA GLU A 419 20.72 4.20 -51.35
C GLU A 419 21.25 3.23 -50.26
N ASP A 420 20.59 2.07 -50.20
CA ASP A 420 21.07 0.80 -49.66
C ASP A 420 22.22 0.24 -50.51
N VAL A 421 23.30 -0.25 -49.87
CA VAL A 421 24.08 -1.40 -50.38
C VAL A 421 24.58 -2.27 -49.22
N VAL A 422 24.20 -3.54 -49.28
CA VAL A 422 24.69 -4.69 -48.54
C VAL A 422 25.92 -5.27 -49.27
N ASP A 423 27.00 -5.60 -48.56
CA ASP A 423 27.64 -6.94 -48.55
C ASP A 423 29.09 -6.96 -48.04
N GLY A 424 29.48 -8.10 -47.44
CA GLY A 424 30.78 -8.70 -47.73
C GLY A 424 31.80 -8.80 -46.59
N ALA A 425 31.87 -9.99 -45.98
CA ALA A 425 32.97 -10.45 -45.15
C ALA A 425 34.20 -10.89 -45.99
N GLN A 426 35.43 -10.66 -45.51
CA GLN A 426 36.53 -11.65 -45.37
C GLN A 426 37.89 -11.03 -44.94
N ASN A 427 38.52 -11.71 -43.97
CA ASN A 427 39.95 -11.96 -43.70
C ASN A 427 41.05 -10.89 -43.91
N GLY A 428 41.85 -10.70 -42.85
CA GLY A 428 43.25 -10.23 -42.93
C GLY A 428 43.83 -9.91 -41.55
N GLY A 429 44.66 -10.80 -41.01
CA GLY A 429 45.22 -10.71 -39.65
C GLY A 429 46.46 -9.81 -39.48
N LEU A 430 46.78 -9.54 -38.20
CA LEU A 430 48.02 -9.08 -37.53
C LEU A 430 47.53 -8.35 -36.25
N GLY A 431 47.78 -8.71 -34.98
CA GLY A 431 48.82 -9.50 -34.34
C GLY A 431 49.46 -8.64 -33.23
N PHE A 432 48.88 -8.55 -32.03
CA PHE A 432 49.58 -8.05 -30.82
C PHE A 432 49.08 -8.74 -29.54
N ASN A 433 50.05 -9.32 -28.81
CA ASN A 433 49.91 -10.10 -27.59
C ASN A 433 49.64 -9.23 -26.35
N LEU A 434 48.57 -9.51 -25.60
CA LEU A 434 48.49 -9.14 -24.17
C LEU A 434 47.75 -10.23 -23.37
N ARG A 435 48.51 -11.09 -22.69
CA ARG A 435 48.02 -11.96 -21.61
C ARG A 435 47.97 -11.14 -20.32
N ILE A 436 46.78 -10.95 -19.73
CA ILE A 436 46.63 -10.40 -18.38
C ILE A 436 46.49 -11.55 -17.39
N GLY A 437 47.40 -11.58 -16.41
CA GLY A 437 47.51 -12.61 -15.36
C GLY A 437 46.51 -12.44 -14.21
N ARG A 438 46.36 -13.53 -13.45
CA ARG A 438 45.46 -13.65 -12.28
C ARG A 438 45.81 -12.67 -11.14
N PRO A 439 44.83 -12.23 -10.33
CA PRO A 439 45.05 -11.28 -9.24
C PRO A 439 45.76 -11.92 -8.03
N LYS A 440 46.73 -11.19 -7.47
CA LYS A 440 47.45 -11.52 -6.23
C LYS A 440 46.60 -11.15 -5.01
N GLY A 441 46.63 -12.01 -4.00
CA GLY A 441 45.93 -11.88 -2.70
C GLY A 441 46.46 -10.76 -1.80
N PRO A 442 45.93 -10.66 -0.55
CA PRO A 442 46.07 -9.48 0.30
C PRO A 442 47.52 -9.21 0.73
N ARG A 443 47.88 -7.92 0.79
CA ARG A 443 49.19 -7.42 1.27
C ARG A 443 49.23 -7.39 2.80
N ASP A 444 50.38 -7.72 3.37
CA ASP A 444 50.70 -7.49 4.79
C ASP A 444 50.74 -5.98 5.12
N PRO A 445 50.39 -5.59 6.36
CA PRO A 445 50.41 -4.19 6.77
C PRO A 445 51.85 -3.65 7.00
N PRO A 446 52.06 -2.32 6.91
CA PRO A 446 53.41 -1.70 6.96
C PRO A 446 54.07 -1.77 8.35
N ALA A 447 55.41 -1.82 8.34
CA ALA A 447 56.30 -2.03 9.50
C ALA A 447 56.42 -0.84 10.50
N GLU A 448 55.45 0.08 10.54
CA GLU A 448 55.47 1.23 11.46
C GLU A 448 54.53 1.08 12.66
N TRP A 449 53.91 -0.10 12.84
CA TRP A 449 53.01 -0.42 13.95
C TRP A 449 53.66 -1.32 15.02
N THR A 450 54.92 -1.05 15.31
CA THR A 450 55.58 -1.54 16.52
C THR A 450 56.43 -0.40 17.06
N HIS A 451 55.86 0.45 17.91
CA HIS A 451 56.50 0.96 19.13
C HIS A 451 55.52 1.85 19.92
N VAL A 452 55.34 1.45 21.19
CA VAL A 452 54.62 2.04 22.34
C VAL A 452 53.11 1.83 22.41
#